data_AF-A0A8T9Q7V3-F1
#
_entry.id   AF-A0A8T9Q7V3-F1
#
_cell.length_a   1.000
_cell.length_b   1.000
_cell.length_c   1.000
_cell.angle_alpha   90.00
_cell.angle_beta   90.00
_cell.angle_gamma   90.00
#
_symmetry.space_group_name_H-M   'P 1'
#
loop_
_entity.id
_entity.type
_entity.pdbx_description
1 polymer ?
#
loop_
_entity_poly.entity_id
_entity_poly.type
_entity_poly.pdbx_seq_one_letter_code
_entity_poly.pdbx_strand_id
1 'polypeptide(L)'
;MKVDLRNNMPITLKVDSFSYVTKVDGTELAHGAKDKATVLHGDSVSRLSVPMSVDLSKVKDKIKTSQQDCVDVQMVMTLFTTLPVAGSQKIPVEVTKRVYVPKMPKIEVADVDIEDLGLKNGEATVTLKITNYNPFPFTIRQVKYNFSISDDMQVQGVEEKDVSFREKGTEMMPIHVRFEPKGMPKVAFKTLFKAEKTPYKLDGHVVVAAGKNNPKDMTMNFNSNGTLQDLKNIPKKGKE
;
A
#
# COMPACT_ATOMS: atom_id res chain seq x y z
N MET A 1 -20.09 -6.64 1.04
CA MET A 1 -19.58 -6.84 -0.34
C MET A 1 -20.74 -7.11 -1.29
N LYS A 2 -20.66 -6.71 -2.57
CA LYS A 2 -21.65 -7.12 -3.60
C LYS A 2 -21.05 -8.26 -4.42
N VAL A 3 -21.81 -9.33 -4.63
CA VAL A 3 -21.41 -10.53 -5.38
C VAL A 3 -22.46 -10.79 -6.45
N ASP A 4 -22.02 -11.02 -7.68
CA ASP A 4 -22.92 -11.40 -8.77
C ASP A 4 -23.03 -12.93 -8.78
N LEU A 5 -24.25 -13.44 -8.62
CA LEU A 5 -24.56 -14.86 -8.59
C LEU A 5 -25.41 -15.21 -9.81
N ARG A 6 -24.92 -16.15 -10.63
CA ARG A 6 -25.63 -16.63 -11.82
C ARG A 6 -26.50 -17.83 -11.46
N ASN A 7 -27.79 -17.73 -11.73
CA ASN A 7 -28.70 -18.87 -11.70
C ASN A 7 -28.79 -19.47 -13.10
N ASN A 8 -28.20 -20.65 -13.30
CA ASN A 8 -28.24 -21.37 -14.58
C ASN A 8 -29.47 -22.27 -14.72
N MET A 9 -30.38 -22.28 -13.74
CA MET A 9 -31.64 -22.98 -13.86
C MET A 9 -32.67 -22.07 -14.53
N PRO A 10 -33.58 -22.64 -15.34
CA PRO A 10 -34.66 -21.87 -15.99
C PRO A 10 -35.76 -21.42 -15.01
N ILE A 11 -35.60 -21.71 -13.72
CA ILE A 11 -36.57 -21.40 -12.67
C ILE A 11 -36.04 -20.31 -11.73
N THR A 12 -36.95 -19.46 -11.25
CA THR A 12 -36.64 -18.47 -10.22
C THR A 12 -36.53 -19.14 -8.86
N LEU A 13 -35.41 -18.91 -8.17
CA LEU A 13 -35.20 -19.37 -6.80
C LEU A 13 -35.55 -18.28 -5.80
N LYS A 14 -36.38 -18.63 -4.80
CA LYS A 14 -36.56 -17.82 -3.60
C LYS A 14 -35.61 -18.36 -2.54
N VAL A 15 -34.47 -17.70 -2.37
CA VAL A 15 -33.51 -18.01 -1.31
C VAL A 15 -34.04 -17.43 -0.02
N ASP A 16 -34.36 -18.26 0.96
CA ASP A 16 -34.93 -17.87 2.25
C ASP A 16 -33.84 -17.22 3.12
N SER A 17 -32.68 -17.87 3.21
CA SER A 17 -31.50 -17.39 3.91
C SER A 17 -30.22 -17.93 3.27
N PHE A 18 -29.07 -17.39 3.68
CA PHE A 18 -27.78 -18.00 3.37
C PHE A 18 -26.78 -17.80 4.50
N SER A 19 -25.81 -18.71 4.58
CA SER A 19 -24.59 -18.54 5.37
C SER A 19 -23.36 -18.69 4.48
N TYR A 20 -22.23 -18.14 4.90
CA TYR A 20 -20.98 -18.30 4.15
C TYR A 20 -19.76 -18.23 5.06
N VAL A 21 -18.67 -18.82 4.58
CA VAL A 21 -17.33 -18.75 5.15
C VAL A 21 -16.35 -18.40 4.04
N THR A 22 -15.42 -17.49 4.31
CA THR A 22 -14.31 -17.14 3.42
C THR A 22 -13.00 -17.63 4.02
N LYS A 23 -12.26 -18.39 3.23
CA LYS A 23 -10.97 -18.96 3.59
C LYS A 23 -9.87 -18.43 2.67
N VAL A 24 -8.67 -18.28 3.22
CA VAL A 24 -7.45 -18.00 2.46
C VAL A 24 -6.43 -19.07 2.81
N ASP A 25 -6.00 -19.83 1.82
CA ASP A 25 -5.20 -21.05 1.98
C ASP A 25 -5.77 -21.97 3.08
N GLY A 26 -7.09 -22.17 3.07
CA GLY A 26 -7.80 -23.00 4.06
C GLY A 26 -8.04 -22.35 5.43
N THR A 27 -7.42 -21.21 5.74
CA THR A 27 -7.65 -20.49 7.01
C THR A 27 -8.86 -19.59 6.91
N GLU A 28 -9.82 -19.73 7.84
CA GLU A 28 -11.00 -18.85 7.89
C GLU A 28 -10.64 -17.41 8.27
N LEU A 29 -11.03 -16.46 7.41
CA LEU A 29 -10.83 -15.02 7.61
C LEU A 29 -12.13 -14.24 7.83
N ALA A 30 -13.25 -14.75 7.34
CA ALA A 30 -14.55 -14.12 7.47
C ALA A 30 -15.67 -15.15 7.42
N HIS A 31 -16.77 -14.87 8.10
CA HIS A 31 -18.02 -15.61 7.98
C HIS A 31 -19.20 -14.66 8.16
N GLY A 32 -20.39 -15.16 7.82
CA GLY A 32 -21.62 -14.46 8.10
C GLY A 32 -22.84 -15.21 7.62
N ALA A 33 -23.99 -14.65 7.93
CA ALA A 33 -25.27 -15.13 7.47
C ALA A 33 -26.21 -13.97 7.16
N LYS A 34 -27.25 -14.25 6.38
CA LYS A 34 -28.33 -13.32 6.09
C LYS A 34 -29.63 -14.11 6.07
N ASP A 35 -30.53 -13.75 6.98
CA ASP A 35 -31.82 -14.43 7.15
C ASP A 35 -32.97 -13.72 6.41
N LYS A 36 -32.63 -12.92 5.39
CA LYS A 36 -33.61 -12.17 4.60
C LYS A 36 -33.67 -12.72 3.18
N ALA A 37 -34.90 -13.03 2.79
CA ALA A 37 -35.21 -13.60 1.49
C ALA A 37 -34.63 -12.77 0.33
N THR A 38 -34.06 -13.46 -0.65
CA THR A 38 -33.52 -12.87 -1.88
C THR A 38 -33.96 -13.71 -3.08
N VAL A 39 -34.34 -13.04 -4.17
CA VAL A 39 -34.82 -13.71 -5.39
C VAL A 39 -33.68 -13.81 -6.41
N LEU A 40 -33.44 -15.02 -6.91
CA LEU A 40 -32.52 -15.28 -8.01
C LEU A 40 -33.35 -15.66 -9.24
N HIS A 41 -33.47 -14.76 -10.21
CA HIS A 41 -34.27 -15.04 -11.41
C HIS A 41 -33.63 -16.15 -12.24
N GLY A 42 -34.45 -16.97 -12.90
CA GLY A 42 -33.96 -18.03 -13.80
C GLY A 42 -33.12 -17.46 -14.95
N ASP A 43 -32.13 -18.22 -15.40
CA ASP A 43 -31.21 -17.89 -16.49
C ASP A 43 -30.61 -16.47 -16.43
N SER A 44 -30.36 -15.97 -15.22
CA SER A 44 -29.96 -14.59 -14.99
C SER A 44 -28.84 -14.45 -13.97
N VAL A 45 -28.27 -13.24 -13.92
CA VAL A 45 -27.31 -12.83 -12.89
C VAL A 45 -28.01 -11.92 -11.91
N SER A 46 -28.06 -12.34 -10.64
CA SER A 46 -28.57 -11.53 -9.53
C SER A 46 -27.42 -11.00 -8.70
N ARG A 47 -27.51 -9.72 -8.30
CA ARG A 47 -26.52 -9.09 -7.42
C ARG A 47 -26.90 -9.26 -5.95
N LEU A 48 -26.14 -10.05 -5.22
CA LEU A 48 -26.31 -10.30 -3.80
C LEU A 48 -25.44 -9.36 -2.96
N SER A 49 -26.03 -8.76 -1.92
CA SER A 49 -25.27 -8.08 -0.88
C SER A 49 -24.93 -9.06 0.24
N VAL A 50 -23.63 -9.36 0.37
CA VAL A 50 -23.08 -10.26 1.39
C VAL A 50 -22.52 -9.42 2.53
N PRO A 51 -23.09 -9.51 3.75
CA PRO A 51 -22.53 -8.83 4.92
C PRO A 51 -21.21 -9.51 5.29
N MET A 52 -20.09 -8.80 5.31
CA MET A 52 -18.77 -9.37 5.64
C MET A 52 -18.19 -8.80 6.92
N SER A 53 -17.88 -9.69 7.85
CA SER A 53 -17.08 -9.42 9.05
C SER A 53 -15.71 -10.05 8.84
N VAL A 54 -14.67 -9.23 8.69
CA VAL A 54 -13.30 -9.67 8.43
C VAL A 54 -12.47 -9.50 9.68
N ASP A 55 -11.75 -10.54 10.08
CA ASP A 55 -10.74 -10.44 11.13
C ASP A 55 -9.46 -9.78 10.57
N LEU A 56 -9.35 -8.46 10.77
CA LEU A 56 -8.24 -7.67 10.26
C LEU A 56 -6.89 -8.07 10.85
N SER A 57 -6.86 -8.66 12.06
CA SER A 57 -5.62 -9.13 12.69
C SER A 57 -5.06 -10.31 11.90
N LYS A 58 -5.90 -11.30 11.60
CA LYS A 58 -5.52 -12.46 10.77
C LYS A 58 -5.09 -12.06 9.36
N VAL A 59 -5.77 -11.09 8.76
CA VAL A 59 -5.40 -10.56 7.43
C VAL A 59 -4.02 -9.91 7.48
N LYS A 60 -3.77 -9.05 8.47
CA LYS A 60 -2.48 -8.35 8.64
C LYS A 60 -1.34 -9.34 8.85
N ASP A 61 -1.54 -10.36 9.68
CA ASP A 61 -0.53 -11.38 9.94
C ASP A 61 -0.22 -12.20 8.69
N LYS A 62 -1.26 -12.58 7.92
CA LYS A 62 -1.09 -13.29 6.64
C LYS A 62 -0.33 -12.43 5.62
N ILE A 63 -0.63 -11.13 5.50
CA ILE A 63 0.10 -10.23 4.59
C ILE A 63 1.57 -10.09 5.00
N LYS A 64 1.85 -9.96 6.30
CA LYS A 64 3.22 -9.81 6.80
C LYS A 64 4.08 -11.07 6.66
N THR A 65 3.47 -12.24 6.83
CA THR A 65 4.18 -13.53 6.87
C THR A 65 4.19 -14.25 5.53
N SER A 66 3.27 -13.91 4.61
CA SER A 66 3.20 -14.56 3.30
C SER A 66 4.39 -14.17 2.44
N GLN A 67 5.08 -15.19 1.92
CA GLN A 67 6.10 -15.03 0.88
C GLN A 67 5.50 -15.21 -0.53
N GLN A 68 4.21 -15.53 -0.64
CA GLN A 68 3.55 -15.80 -1.90
C GLN A 68 3.08 -14.51 -2.58
N ASP A 69 3.20 -14.45 -3.90
CA ASP A 69 2.68 -13.35 -4.72
C ASP A 69 1.15 -13.36 -4.79
N CYS A 70 0.54 -14.54 -4.71
CA CYS A 70 -0.90 -14.75 -4.80
C CYS A 70 -1.35 -15.84 -3.84
N VAL A 71 -2.58 -15.71 -3.35
CA VAL A 71 -3.27 -16.69 -2.52
C VAL A 71 -4.64 -17.00 -3.12
N ASP A 72 -5.15 -18.19 -2.84
CA ASP A 72 -6.51 -18.55 -3.23
C ASP A 72 -7.48 -18.15 -2.12
N VAL A 73 -8.42 -17.29 -2.49
CA VAL A 73 -9.52 -16.86 -1.63
C VAL A 73 -10.73 -17.70 -2.02
N GLN A 74 -11.14 -18.59 -1.13
CA GLN A 74 -12.28 -19.48 -1.31
C GLN A 74 -13.46 -18.95 -0.49
N MET A 75 -14.61 -18.74 -1.12
CA MET A 75 -15.87 -18.48 -0.46
C MET A 75 -16.78 -19.68 -0.62
N VAL A 76 -17.17 -20.28 0.51
CA VAL A 76 -18.16 -21.36 0.56
C VAL A 76 -19.44 -20.78 1.15
N MET A 77 -20.49 -20.75 0.34
CA MET A 77 -21.81 -20.23 0.70
C MET A 77 -22.84 -21.36 0.66
N THR A 78 -23.70 -21.44 1.66
CA THR A 78 -24.85 -22.36 1.69
C THR A 78 -26.12 -21.54 1.55
N LEU A 79 -26.86 -21.76 0.46
CA LEU A 79 -28.17 -21.16 0.24
C LEU A 79 -29.24 -22.10 0.79
N PHE A 80 -30.19 -21.55 1.53
CA PHE A 80 -31.38 -22.25 2.01
C PHE A 80 -32.56 -21.77 1.20
N THR A 81 -33.26 -22.70 0.53
CA THR A 81 -34.39 -22.37 -0.35
C THR A 81 -35.45 -23.43 -0.27
N THR A 82 -36.71 -23.05 -0.47
CA THR A 82 -37.83 -23.98 -0.59
C THR A 82 -38.23 -24.10 -2.06
N LEU A 83 -37.98 -25.26 -2.66
CA LEU A 83 -38.33 -25.54 -4.06
C LEU A 83 -39.74 -26.12 -4.17
N PRO A 84 -40.46 -25.84 -5.27
CA PRO A 84 -41.66 -26.60 -5.61
C PRO A 84 -41.33 -28.09 -5.70
N VAL A 85 -42.20 -28.94 -5.15
CA VAL A 85 -42.07 -30.42 -5.11
C VAL A 85 -40.96 -30.94 -4.21
N ALA A 86 -39.74 -30.41 -4.30
CA ALA A 86 -38.57 -30.90 -3.56
C ALA A 86 -38.45 -30.37 -2.12
N GLY A 87 -39.31 -29.43 -1.71
CA GLY A 87 -39.32 -28.90 -0.35
C GLY A 87 -38.05 -28.10 -0.01
N SER A 88 -37.67 -28.09 1.27
CA SER A 88 -36.50 -27.36 1.75
C SER A 88 -35.19 -27.99 1.27
N GLN A 89 -34.35 -27.18 0.64
CA GLN A 89 -33.09 -27.57 0.04
C GLN A 89 -31.94 -26.71 0.55
N LYS A 90 -30.75 -27.33 0.62
CA LYS A 90 -29.47 -26.66 0.90
C LYS A 90 -28.62 -26.73 -0.34
N ILE A 91 -28.31 -25.58 -0.94
CA ILE A 91 -27.52 -25.50 -2.17
C ILE A 91 -26.15 -24.93 -1.82
N PRO A 92 -25.06 -25.74 -1.88
CA PRO A 92 -23.72 -25.23 -1.71
C PRO A 92 -23.26 -24.47 -2.96
N VAL A 93 -22.62 -23.33 -2.76
CA VAL A 93 -22.01 -22.50 -3.80
C VAL A 93 -20.57 -22.24 -3.37
N GLU A 94 -19.63 -22.62 -4.22
CA GLU A 94 -18.21 -22.41 -3.98
C GLU A 94 -17.63 -21.49 -5.04
N VAL A 95 -16.94 -20.44 -4.59
CA VAL A 95 -16.23 -19.50 -5.45
C VAL A 95 -14.80 -19.40 -4.99
N THR A 96 -13.86 -19.80 -5.85
CA THR A 96 -12.43 -19.64 -5.59
C THR A 96 -11.87 -18.59 -6.54
N LYS A 97 -11.17 -17.60 -5.97
CA LYS A 97 -10.49 -16.56 -6.74
C LYS A 97 -9.06 -16.42 -6.28
N ARG A 98 -8.14 -16.44 -7.24
CA ARG A 98 -6.74 -16.12 -7.00
C ARG A 98 -6.57 -14.61 -6.88
N VAL A 99 -6.01 -14.16 -5.76
CA VAL A 99 -5.83 -12.74 -5.43
C VAL A 99 -4.38 -12.47 -5.09
N TYR A 100 -3.86 -11.32 -5.52
CA TYR A 100 -2.50 -10.89 -5.19
C TYR A 100 -2.38 -10.52 -3.70
N VAL A 101 -1.30 -10.96 -3.08
CA VAL A 101 -0.91 -10.48 -1.74
C VAL A 101 -0.17 -9.15 -1.92
N PRO A 102 -0.69 -8.03 -1.40
CA PRO A 102 -0.02 -6.75 -1.54
C PRO A 102 1.36 -6.77 -0.88
N LYS A 103 2.37 -6.34 -1.62
CA LYS A 103 3.73 -6.14 -1.13
C LYS A 103 3.96 -4.66 -0.85
N MET A 104 4.68 -4.37 0.22
CA MET A 104 5.12 -3.01 0.50
C MET A 104 6.12 -2.57 -0.58
N PRO A 105 5.98 -1.38 -1.18
CA PRO A 105 7.00 -0.86 -2.09
C PRO A 105 8.34 -0.68 -1.37
N LYS A 106 9.45 -0.81 -2.10
CA LYS A 106 10.77 -0.48 -1.55
C LYS A 106 11.05 1.00 -1.79
N ILE A 107 11.53 1.68 -0.76
CA ILE A 107 11.90 3.09 -0.81
C ILE A 107 13.37 3.18 -0.41
N GLU A 108 14.18 3.71 -1.31
CA GLU A 108 15.61 3.87 -1.12
C GLU A 108 15.99 5.30 -1.46
N VAL A 109 17.00 5.86 -0.80
CA VAL A 109 17.60 7.11 -1.24
C VAL A 109 18.51 6.79 -2.41
N ALA A 110 18.19 7.37 -3.58
CA ALA A 110 18.90 7.14 -4.82
C ALA A 110 20.06 8.11 -4.99
N ASP A 111 19.83 9.39 -4.67
CA ASP A 111 20.76 10.50 -4.84
C ASP A 111 20.40 11.64 -3.88
N VAL A 112 21.37 12.51 -3.57
CA VAL A 112 21.15 13.77 -2.86
C VAL A 112 22.01 14.84 -3.52
N ASP A 113 21.36 15.75 -4.26
CA ASP A 113 22.03 16.88 -4.89
C ASP A 113 21.88 18.12 -4.01
N ILE A 114 23.00 18.75 -3.66
CA ILE A 114 22.99 19.97 -2.86
C ILE A 114 23.11 21.14 -3.84
N GLU A 115 22.01 21.83 -4.09
CA GLU A 115 21.91 22.85 -5.14
C GLU A 115 22.51 24.18 -4.71
N ASP A 116 22.15 24.67 -3.52
CA ASP A 116 22.67 25.93 -2.97
C ASP A 116 23.00 25.79 -1.48
N LEU A 117 24.21 26.20 -1.13
CA LEU A 117 24.71 26.33 0.24
C LEU A 117 24.71 27.80 0.63
N GLY A 118 23.52 28.41 0.59
CA GLY A 118 23.30 29.77 1.02
C GLY A 118 23.49 29.91 2.54
N LEU A 119 23.95 31.10 2.93
CA LEU A 119 24.27 31.42 4.33
C LEU A 119 23.02 31.70 5.19
N LYS A 120 21.84 31.71 4.57
CA LYS A 120 20.54 31.93 5.22
C LYS A 120 19.62 30.73 5.01
N ASN A 121 19.57 30.24 3.78
CA ASN A 121 18.84 29.05 3.37
C ASN A 121 19.79 28.19 2.54
N GLY A 122 19.81 26.89 2.76
CA GLY A 122 20.35 25.95 1.79
C GLY A 122 19.25 25.01 1.30
N GLU A 123 19.44 24.52 0.08
CA GLU A 123 18.50 23.64 -0.60
C GLU A 123 19.22 22.38 -1.07
N ALA A 124 18.58 21.23 -0.88
CA ALA A 124 19.02 19.95 -1.41
C ALA A 124 17.83 19.21 -2.03
N THR A 125 18.07 18.59 -3.16
CA THR A 125 17.13 17.70 -3.83
C THR A 125 17.50 16.26 -3.51
N VAL A 126 16.67 15.58 -2.73
CA VAL A 126 16.84 14.16 -2.42
C VAL A 126 16.02 13.37 -3.44
N THR A 127 16.65 12.49 -4.20
CA THR A 127 15.94 11.59 -5.11
C THR A 127 15.67 10.28 -4.42
N LEU A 128 14.39 9.95 -4.22
CA LEU A 128 13.97 8.64 -3.73
C LEU A 128 13.78 7.67 -4.90
N LYS A 129 14.39 6.49 -4.82
CA LYS A 129 14.12 5.36 -5.71
C LYS A 129 12.97 4.55 -5.12
N ILE A 130 11.85 4.57 -5.80
CA ILE A 130 10.63 3.88 -5.40
C ILE A 130 10.47 2.64 -6.27
N THR A 131 10.43 1.45 -5.68
CA THR A 131 10.22 0.19 -6.40
C THR A 131 8.88 -0.42 -6.03
N ASN A 132 7.99 -0.51 -7.01
CA ASN A 132 6.71 -1.20 -6.92
C ASN A 132 6.86 -2.66 -7.34
N TYR A 133 6.59 -3.60 -6.42
CA TYR A 133 6.55 -5.03 -6.72
C TYR A 133 5.15 -5.52 -7.15
N ASN A 134 4.13 -4.69 -6.98
CA ASN A 134 2.75 -5.07 -7.18
C ASN A 134 2.32 -4.95 -8.65
N PRO A 135 1.38 -5.80 -9.11
CA PRO A 135 0.75 -5.70 -10.43
C PRO A 135 -0.39 -4.66 -10.45
N PHE A 136 -0.25 -3.60 -9.66
CA PHE A 136 -1.17 -2.48 -9.63
C PHE A 136 -0.41 -1.21 -9.22
N PRO A 137 -0.82 -0.04 -9.72
CA PRO A 137 -0.20 1.22 -9.34
C PRO A 137 -0.56 1.61 -7.91
N PHE A 138 0.25 2.48 -7.30
CA PHE A 138 -0.07 3.13 -6.03
C PHE A 138 0.29 4.61 -6.07
N THR A 139 -0.24 5.39 -5.14
CA THR A 139 0.03 6.83 -5.03
C THR A 139 0.65 7.13 -3.68
N ILE A 140 1.76 7.86 -3.66
CA ILE A 140 2.27 8.53 -2.45
C ILE A 140 1.60 9.90 -2.39
N ARG A 141 0.98 10.23 -1.26
CA ARG A 141 0.34 11.54 -1.02
C ARG A 141 1.27 12.52 -0.33
N GLN A 142 2.13 11.98 0.53
CA GLN A 142 2.92 12.79 1.44
C GLN A 142 4.23 12.09 1.75
N VAL A 143 5.31 12.85 1.84
CA VAL A 143 6.60 12.43 2.39
C VAL A 143 6.92 13.34 3.56
N LYS A 144 7.06 12.78 4.76
CA LYS A 144 7.63 13.47 5.93
C LYS A 144 9.04 12.99 6.13
N TYR A 145 9.98 13.90 6.29
CA TYR A 145 11.39 13.57 6.45
C TYR A 145 12.05 14.38 7.54
N ASN A 146 13.09 13.79 8.12
CA ASN A 146 14.07 14.37 9.01
C ASN A 146 15.44 14.17 8.34
N PHE A 147 16.14 15.26 8.08
CA PHE A 147 17.49 15.23 7.54
C PHE A 147 18.43 15.88 8.55
N SER A 148 19.53 15.21 8.88
CA SER A 148 20.57 15.75 9.74
C SER A 148 21.95 15.60 9.11
N ILE A 149 22.80 16.60 9.37
CA ILE A 149 24.21 16.65 8.97
C ILE A 149 25.00 16.95 10.23
N SER A 150 25.82 16.00 10.67
CA SER A 150 26.40 16.02 12.03
C SER A 150 25.34 16.24 13.12
N ASP A 151 25.77 16.56 14.34
CA ASP A 151 24.89 16.91 15.46
C ASP A 151 24.37 18.35 15.37
N ASP A 152 24.94 19.16 14.48
CA ASP A 152 24.77 20.61 14.46
C ASP A 152 23.69 21.10 13.48
N MET A 153 23.24 20.25 12.56
CA MET A 153 22.21 20.61 11.58
C MET A 153 21.13 19.53 11.50
N GLN A 154 19.89 19.92 11.81
CA GLN A 154 18.72 19.07 11.66
C GLN A 154 17.58 19.85 11.02
N VAL A 155 16.90 19.21 10.08
CA VAL A 155 15.82 19.77 9.28
C VAL A 155 14.70 18.77 9.23
N GLN A 156 13.49 19.27 9.37
CA GLN A 156 12.28 18.48 9.20
C GLN A 156 11.46 19.12 8.09
N GLY A 157 10.83 18.30 7.27
CA GLY A 157 9.99 18.80 6.19
C GLY A 157 8.90 17.83 5.81
N VAL A 158 7.93 18.39 5.09
CA VAL A 158 6.77 17.68 4.58
C VAL A 158 6.59 18.09 3.13
N GLU A 159 6.53 17.11 2.24
CA GLU A 159 6.13 17.30 0.85
C GLU A 159 4.77 16.63 0.64
N GLU A 160 3.73 17.44 0.45
CA GLU A 160 2.35 16.99 0.18
C GLU A 160 2.06 17.11 -1.31
N LYS A 161 2.17 15.98 -2.02
CA LYS A 161 1.87 15.89 -3.45
C LYS A 161 1.49 14.46 -3.79
N ASP A 162 0.39 14.30 -4.52
CA ASP A 162 -0.01 13.02 -5.08
C ASP A 162 0.93 12.67 -6.25
N VAL A 163 1.77 11.65 -6.06
CA VAL A 163 2.65 11.08 -7.07
C VAL A 163 2.30 9.60 -7.25
N SER A 164 1.90 9.23 -8.46
CA SER A 164 1.53 7.85 -8.80
C SER A 164 2.70 7.09 -9.40
N PHE A 165 2.86 5.85 -8.97
CA PHE A 165 3.88 4.91 -9.40
C PHE A 165 3.21 3.78 -10.16
N ARG A 166 3.76 3.43 -11.33
CA ARG A 166 3.25 2.35 -12.17
C ARG A 166 3.38 0.99 -11.48
N GLU A 167 2.57 0.04 -11.94
CA GLU A 167 2.74 -1.36 -11.54
C GLU A 167 4.11 -1.90 -11.97
N LYS A 168 4.66 -2.83 -11.17
CA LYS A 168 5.91 -3.56 -11.47
C LYS A 168 7.02 -2.69 -12.08
N GLY A 169 7.60 -1.81 -11.28
CA GLY A 169 8.60 -0.88 -11.80
C GLY A 169 9.38 -0.15 -10.73
N THR A 170 10.42 0.53 -11.18
CA THR A 170 11.20 1.46 -10.38
C THR A 170 11.09 2.84 -11.01
N GLU A 171 10.78 3.85 -10.20
CA GLU A 171 10.73 5.25 -10.62
C GLU A 171 11.41 6.13 -9.57
N MET A 172 11.86 7.30 -10.00
CA MET A 172 12.53 8.28 -9.14
C MET A 172 11.53 9.36 -8.73
N MET A 173 11.54 9.71 -7.44
CA MET A 173 10.75 10.79 -6.87
C MET A 173 11.69 11.81 -6.21
N PRO A 174 11.93 12.98 -6.81
CA PRO A 174 12.66 14.04 -6.14
C PRO A 174 11.80 14.61 -5.00
N ILE A 175 12.42 14.87 -3.86
CA ILE A 175 11.87 15.66 -2.77
C ILE A 175 12.80 16.84 -2.46
N HIS A 176 12.23 18.00 -2.17
CA HIS A 176 13.01 19.21 -1.92
C HIS A 176 13.17 19.43 -0.42
N VAL A 177 14.43 19.49 0.02
CA VAL A 177 14.84 19.68 1.41
C VAL A 177 15.39 21.08 1.57
N ARG A 178 14.74 21.89 2.40
CA ARG A 178 15.17 23.26 2.72
C ARG A 178 15.69 23.33 4.14
N PHE A 179 16.86 23.92 4.32
CA PHE A 179 17.49 24.02 5.63
C PHE A 179 17.92 25.43 6.00
N GLU A 180 17.67 25.77 7.26
CA GLU A 180 18.02 27.06 7.87
C GLU A 180 19.08 26.83 8.96
N PRO A 181 20.37 27.08 8.70
CA PRO A 181 21.44 26.93 9.68
C PRO A 181 21.36 28.06 10.74
N LYS A 182 20.40 27.96 11.66
CA LYS A 182 20.23 28.94 12.75
C LYS A 182 21.40 28.86 13.72
N GLY A 183 22.09 29.97 13.94
CA GLY A 183 23.16 30.08 14.93
C GLY A 183 24.52 29.50 14.53
N MET A 184 24.67 28.95 13.32
CA MET A 184 25.95 28.40 12.87
C MET A 184 26.81 29.46 12.16
N PRO A 185 28.09 29.64 12.56
CA PRO A 185 29.02 30.52 11.85
C PRO A 185 29.23 30.08 10.39
N LYS A 186 29.26 31.04 9.47
CA LYS A 186 29.42 30.80 8.01
C LYS A 186 30.61 29.91 7.65
N VAL A 187 31.71 30.04 8.37
CA VAL A 187 32.95 29.27 8.15
C VAL A 187 32.79 27.83 8.60
N ALA A 188 32.10 27.58 9.73
CA ALA A 188 31.80 26.25 10.21
C ALA A 188 30.87 25.52 9.22
N PHE A 189 29.81 26.20 8.78
CA PHE A 189 28.88 25.68 7.77
C PHE A 189 29.58 25.27 6.48
N LYS A 190 30.43 26.13 5.90
CA LYS A 190 31.20 25.78 4.68
C LYS A 190 32.18 24.62 4.90
N THR A 191 32.72 24.47 6.11
CA THR A 191 33.68 23.40 6.44
C THR A 191 32.98 22.05 6.56
N LEU A 192 31.74 22.01 7.10
CA LEU A 192 30.94 20.78 7.19
C LEU A 192 30.73 20.11 5.84
N PHE A 193 30.39 20.87 4.79
CA PHE A 193 30.17 20.32 3.45
C PHE A 193 31.46 20.02 2.66
N LYS A 194 32.62 20.49 3.15
CA LYS A 194 33.94 20.15 2.58
C LYS A 194 34.56 18.92 3.22
N ALA A 195 34.26 18.67 4.48
CA ALA A 195 34.77 17.51 5.19
C ALA A 195 34.18 16.22 4.61
N GLU A 196 35.07 15.35 4.13
CA GLU A 196 34.73 14.10 3.46
C GLU A 196 33.91 13.16 4.35
N LYS A 197 34.23 13.13 5.65
CA LYS A 197 33.63 12.22 6.62
C LYS A 197 32.46 12.80 7.40
N THR A 198 31.91 13.94 6.99
CA THR A 198 30.75 14.54 7.67
C THR A 198 29.56 13.59 7.57
N PRO A 199 29.05 13.04 8.68
CA PRO A 199 27.96 12.09 8.64
C PRO A 199 26.65 12.79 8.30
N TYR A 200 25.79 12.09 7.58
CA TYR A 200 24.40 12.48 7.41
C TYR A 200 23.46 11.37 7.87
N LYS A 201 22.25 11.75 8.23
CA LYS A 201 21.12 10.83 8.43
C LYS A 201 19.89 11.42 7.79
N LEU A 202 19.16 10.60 7.05
CA LEU A 202 17.86 10.91 6.48
C LEU A 202 16.91 9.83 6.96
N ASP A 203 15.88 10.17 7.72
CA ASP A 203 14.81 9.25 8.08
C ASP A 203 13.45 9.90 7.86
N GLY A 204 12.42 9.10 7.73
CA GLY A 204 11.11 9.65 7.45
C GLY A 204 10.06 8.59 7.23
N HIS A 205 8.89 9.06 6.81
CA HIS A 205 7.82 8.18 6.37
C HIS A 205 7.06 8.76 5.19
N VAL A 206 6.60 7.87 4.32
CA VAL A 206 5.66 8.20 3.25
C VAL A 206 4.26 7.77 3.63
N VAL A 207 3.26 8.49 3.13
CA VAL A 207 1.84 8.14 3.21
C VAL A 207 1.40 7.66 1.83
N VAL A 208 1.11 6.37 1.74
CA VAL A 208 0.58 5.72 0.55
C VAL A 208 -0.95 5.77 0.61
N ALA A 209 -1.55 6.36 -0.43
CA ALA A 209 -2.98 6.52 -0.55
C ALA A 209 -3.71 5.16 -0.43
N ALA A 210 -4.71 5.12 0.43
CA ALA A 210 -5.78 4.17 0.32
C ALA A 210 -6.46 4.36 -1.04
N GLY A 211 -6.43 3.32 -1.88
CA GLY A 211 -7.28 3.29 -3.07
C GLY A 211 -8.76 3.47 -2.70
N LYS A 212 -9.63 3.75 -3.67
CA LYS A 212 -11.06 4.11 -3.47
C LYS A 212 -11.86 3.19 -2.52
N ASN A 213 -11.41 1.95 -2.33
CA ASN A 213 -12.11 0.93 -1.53
C ASN A 213 -11.46 0.67 -0.16
N ASN A 214 -10.39 1.38 0.22
CA ASN A 214 -9.70 1.21 1.49
C ASN A 214 -9.97 2.44 2.39
N PRO A 215 -10.26 2.27 3.69
CA PRO A 215 -10.66 3.39 4.53
C PRO A 215 -9.47 4.19 5.10
N LYS A 216 -8.24 3.67 5.04
CA LYS A 216 -7.07 4.29 5.68
C LYS A 216 -5.81 4.17 4.84
N ASP A 217 -5.15 5.31 4.66
CA ASP A 217 -3.81 5.38 4.06
C ASP A 217 -2.81 4.53 4.85
N MET A 218 -1.74 4.10 4.18
CA MET A 218 -0.67 3.32 4.78
C MET A 218 0.57 4.18 4.98
N THR A 219 1.17 4.10 6.16
CA THR A 219 2.42 4.80 6.46
C THR A 219 3.61 3.83 6.35
N MET A 220 4.68 4.26 5.69
CA MET A 220 5.89 3.47 5.51
C MET A 220 7.13 4.26 5.86
N ASN A 221 7.99 3.70 6.68
CA ASN A 221 9.24 4.35 7.06
C ASN A 221 10.33 4.12 6.00
N PHE A 222 11.20 5.09 5.83
CA PHE A 222 12.45 4.96 5.12
C PHE A 222 13.58 5.56 5.95
N ASN A 223 14.80 5.11 5.72
CA ASN A 223 15.99 5.73 6.30
C ASN A 223 17.21 5.53 5.39
N SER A 224 18.18 6.42 5.53
CA SER A 224 19.49 6.39 4.90
C SER A 224 20.49 7.08 5.82
N ASN A 225 21.72 6.60 5.85
CA ASN A 225 22.82 7.22 6.56
C ASN A 225 24.11 6.99 5.79
N GLY A 226 25.11 7.82 6.07
CA GLY A 226 26.41 7.75 5.41
C GLY A 226 27.18 9.04 5.62
N THR A 227 28.07 9.37 4.70
CA THR A 227 28.82 10.63 4.70
C THR A 227 28.37 11.54 3.56
N LEU A 228 28.61 12.86 3.69
CA LEU A 228 28.38 13.80 2.60
C LEU A 228 29.23 13.49 1.37
N GLN A 229 30.38 12.82 1.53
CA GLN A 229 31.18 12.34 0.40
C GLN A 229 30.49 11.18 -0.32
N ASP A 230 29.83 10.27 0.41
CA ASP A 230 29.06 9.18 -0.20
C ASP A 230 27.96 9.75 -1.11
N LEU A 231 27.26 10.80 -0.67
CA LEU A 231 26.25 11.51 -1.46
C LEU A 231 26.81 12.10 -2.75
N LYS A 232 28.01 12.73 -2.70
CA LYS A 232 28.67 13.30 -3.87
C LYS A 232 29.14 12.26 -4.89
N ASN A 233 29.38 11.03 -4.43
CA ASN A 233 29.92 9.93 -5.23
C ASN A 233 28.84 8.98 -5.75
N ILE A 234 27.56 9.22 -5.45
CA ILE A 234 26.46 8.48 -6.04
C ILE A 234 26.51 8.67 -7.56
N PRO A 235 26.50 7.59 -8.37
CA PRO A 235 26.47 7.72 -9.81
C PRO A 235 25.20 8.46 -10.24
N LYS A 236 25.34 9.71 -10.68
CA LYS A 236 24.25 10.47 -11.31
C LYS A 236 23.86 9.78 -12.63
N LYS A 237 22.89 8.87 -12.59
CA LYS A 237 22.38 8.24 -13.82
C LYS A 237 21.52 9.24 -14.58
N GLY A 238 22.03 9.73 -15.71
CA GLY A 238 21.25 10.53 -16.66
C GLY A 238 22.07 11.37 -17.64
N LYS A 239 22.88 10.73 -18.48
CA LYS A 239 23.17 11.19 -19.86
C LYS A 239 23.42 9.96 -20.74
N GLU A 240 22.34 9.36 -21.24
CA GLU A 240 22.29 8.76 -22.57
C GLU A 240 21.26 9.53 -23.39
#